data_AF-A0A9P4JW01-F1
#
_entry.id   AF-A0A9P4JW01-F1
#
_cell.length_a   1.000
_cell.length_b   1.000
_cell.length_c   1.000
_cell.angle_alpha   90.00
_cell.angle_beta   90.00
_cell.angle_gamma   90.00
#
_symmetry.space_group_name_H-M   'P 1'
#
loop_
_entity.id
_entity.type
_entity.pdbx_description
1 polymer ?
#
loop_
_entity_poly.entity_id
_entity_poly.type
_entity_poly.pdbx_seq_one_letter_code
_entity_poly.pdbx_strand_id
1 'polypeptide(L)'
;MEEELLSKSQLEDLTYPCPRLRDFILDDNLPALGFSPGNGHIRKLPNVDLGALDVLPLELLQGLLSQLNLYTLTGFRRVNRRAIEVVESIPQYKAVTTHARNALRGILSIETGQWISCETVYEKLCTAECEQCGDFGGYLYILTCKRVCFLCFSESKRYLPLRRSHAIRKFGVDRQILNTLPCMRSIPGTYSPNEKKCHERLTLVDSESAYRAGITLHGSFSAMEQYVLNISAQKLQEFNRRTSQVIAEGSGPTTRRLHRPRTEDLFDGRSGNPIRFMAIVRFPWLNRVSQELEWGFHCIGCQKSHCSRPLHYRRKFTVVSFSEHLRQYGNIRNGKHHQE
;
A
#
# COMPACT_ATOMS: atom_id res chain seq x y z
N MET A 1 39.26 7.94 -1.25
CA MET A 1 39.16 6.72 -2.08
C MET A 1 37.82 6.84 -2.76
N GLU A 2 37.79 7.35 -3.99
CA GLU A 2 36.56 7.62 -4.74
C GLU A 2 35.89 6.29 -5.07
N GLU A 3 34.61 6.15 -4.71
CA GLU A 3 33.77 5.03 -5.15
C GLU A 3 33.63 5.11 -6.66
N GLU A 4 34.27 4.19 -7.38
CA GLU A 4 34.06 4.01 -8.82
C GLU A 4 32.64 3.45 -9.01
N LEU A 5 31.67 4.35 -9.12
CA LEU A 5 30.28 4.01 -9.44
C LEU A 5 30.24 3.33 -10.82
N LEU A 6 29.51 2.22 -10.92
CA LEU A 6 29.33 1.48 -12.18
C LEU A 6 28.95 2.41 -13.32
N SER A 7 29.59 2.25 -14.48
CA SER A 7 29.21 3.00 -15.66
C SER A 7 27.80 2.61 -16.12
N LYS A 8 27.11 3.53 -16.81
CA LYS A 8 25.75 3.28 -17.30
C LYS A 8 25.66 2.02 -18.18
N SER A 9 26.66 1.79 -19.04
CA SER A 9 26.70 0.60 -19.91
C SER A 9 26.86 -0.69 -19.11
N GLN A 10 27.73 -0.69 -18.09
CA GLN A 10 27.87 -1.85 -17.20
C GLN A 10 26.57 -2.15 -16.45
N LEU A 11 25.84 -1.11 -16.03
CA LEU A 11 24.56 -1.31 -15.35
C LEU A 11 23.50 -1.91 -16.27
N GLU A 12 23.42 -1.46 -17.53
CA GLU A 12 22.49 -1.98 -18.53
C GLU A 12 22.73 -3.47 -18.84
N ASP A 13 24.00 -3.90 -18.88
CA ASP A 13 24.36 -5.30 -19.13
C ASP A 13 24.10 -6.25 -17.94
N LEU A 14 24.01 -5.70 -16.72
CA LEU A 14 23.92 -6.47 -15.47
C LEU A 14 22.53 -6.44 -14.83
N THR A 15 21.62 -5.59 -15.34
CA THR A 15 20.34 -5.32 -14.70
C THR A 15 19.18 -5.33 -15.69
N TYR A 16 17.95 -5.34 -15.16
CA TYR A 16 16.74 -5.17 -15.97
C TYR A 16 15.67 -4.39 -15.20
N PRO A 17 14.83 -3.59 -15.87
CA PRO A 17 13.93 -2.65 -15.20
C PRO A 17 12.73 -3.34 -14.54
N CYS A 18 12.19 -4.41 -15.13
CA CYS A 18 11.04 -5.13 -14.59
C CYS A 18 11.08 -6.63 -14.96
N PRO A 19 10.64 -7.54 -14.05
CA PRO A 19 10.50 -8.94 -14.39
C PRO A 19 9.40 -9.13 -15.45
N ARG A 20 9.52 -10.19 -16.26
CA ARG A 20 8.49 -10.57 -17.25
C ARG A 20 7.25 -11.19 -16.59
N LEU A 21 6.59 -10.45 -15.72
CA LEU A 21 5.36 -10.86 -15.07
C LEU A 21 4.51 -9.64 -14.68
N ARG A 22 3.20 -9.86 -14.52
CA ARG A 22 2.27 -8.83 -14.02
C ARG A 22 1.83 -9.17 -12.61
N ASP A 23 2.00 -8.22 -11.69
CA ASP A 23 1.60 -8.38 -10.28
C ASP A 23 0.11 -8.07 -10.05
N PHE A 24 -0.55 -7.44 -11.03
CA PHE A 24 -1.94 -7.00 -10.93
C PHE A 24 -2.19 -6.27 -9.60
N ILE A 25 -1.62 -5.08 -9.49
CA ILE A 25 -1.77 -4.20 -8.33
C ILE A 25 -2.93 -3.22 -8.56
N LEU A 26 -3.16 -2.29 -7.62
CA LEU A 26 -4.22 -1.29 -7.76
C LEU A 26 -4.09 -0.49 -9.05
N ASP A 27 -2.88 -0.08 -9.44
CA ASP A 27 -2.62 0.70 -10.67
C ASP A 27 -3.23 0.07 -11.92
N ASP A 28 -3.14 -1.26 -12.02
CA ASP A 28 -3.58 -2.02 -13.19
C ASP A 28 -5.13 -2.11 -13.26
N ASN A 29 -5.82 -1.75 -12.17
CA ASN A 29 -7.27 -1.80 -12.03
C ASN A 29 -7.92 -0.42 -11.92
N LEU A 30 -7.13 0.66 -11.88
CA LEU A 30 -7.68 2.00 -11.89
C LEU A 30 -8.48 2.23 -13.18
N PRO A 31 -9.62 2.95 -13.13
CA PRO A 31 -10.35 3.32 -14.34
C PRO A 31 -9.39 3.97 -15.35
N ALA A 32 -9.62 3.81 -16.65
CA ALA A 32 -8.83 4.57 -17.62
C ALA A 32 -8.96 6.06 -17.31
N LEU A 33 -7.86 6.82 -17.46
CA LEU A 33 -8.02 8.27 -17.58
C LEU A 33 -8.90 8.46 -18.81
N GLY A 34 -10.10 9.03 -18.63
CA GLY A 34 -10.86 9.49 -19.78
C GLY A 34 -9.91 10.36 -20.61
N PHE A 35 -9.74 10.02 -21.89
CA PHE A 35 -9.21 10.98 -22.83
C PHE A 35 -10.14 12.18 -22.74
N SER A 36 -9.77 13.21 -22.00
CA SER A 36 -10.18 14.54 -22.42
C SER A 36 -9.45 14.71 -23.75
N PRO A 37 -10.17 14.77 -24.89
CA PRO A 37 -9.56 15.21 -26.13
C PRO A 37 -8.86 16.53 -25.82
N GLY A 38 -7.70 16.76 -26.42
CA GLY A 38 -6.89 17.95 -26.20
C GLY A 38 -7.72 19.22 -26.15
N ASN A 39 -8.14 19.58 -24.95
CA ASN A 39 -8.75 20.84 -24.67
C ASN A 39 -7.66 21.56 -23.91
N GLY A 40 -6.96 22.43 -24.63
CA GLY A 40 -6.60 23.71 -24.06
C GLY A 40 -7.89 24.32 -23.52
N HIS A 41 -8.32 23.87 -22.33
CA HIS A 41 -9.15 24.68 -21.47
C HIS A 41 -8.29 25.91 -21.30
N ILE A 42 -8.60 26.94 -22.09
CA ILE A 42 -8.37 28.32 -21.74
C ILE A 42 -8.96 28.39 -20.34
N ARG A 43 -8.10 28.21 -19.33
CA ARG A 43 -8.46 28.35 -17.94
C ARG A 43 -8.76 29.82 -17.83
N LYS A 44 -10.03 30.15 -18.04
CA LYS A 44 -10.53 31.51 -17.83
C LYS A 44 -10.02 31.93 -16.46
N LEU A 45 -9.40 33.10 -16.38
CA LEU A 45 -8.84 33.62 -15.14
C LEU A 45 -9.87 33.54 -14.01
N PRO A 46 -9.43 33.46 -12.75
CA PRO A 46 -10.32 33.56 -11.61
C PRO A 46 -10.98 34.93 -11.64
N ASN A 47 -12.31 34.94 -11.63
CA ASN A 47 -13.09 36.17 -11.51
C ASN A 47 -13.45 36.47 -10.05
N VAL A 48 -13.08 35.57 -9.13
CA VAL A 48 -13.43 35.62 -7.70
C VAL A 48 -12.24 35.09 -6.92
N ASP A 49 -11.98 35.70 -5.76
CA ASP A 49 -10.91 35.35 -4.83
C ASP A 49 -11.27 34.12 -3.94
N LEU A 50 -10.49 33.88 -2.88
CA LEU A 50 -10.78 32.85 -1.86
C LEU A 50 -11.60 33.39 -0.68
N GLY A 51 -12.20 34.57 -0.79
CA GLY A 51 -12.87 35.27 0.29
C GLY A 51 -11.93 35.51 1.47
N ALA A 52 -12.34 35.07 2.66
CA ALA A 52 -11.57 35.27 3.91
C ALA A 52 -10.15 34.67 3.87
N LEU A 53 -9.90 33.66 3.03
CA LEU A 53 -8.57 33.04 2.90
C LEU A 53 -7.60 33.85 2.04
N ASP A 54 -8.09 34.77 1.20
CA ASP A 54 -7.23 35.56 0.30
C ASP A 54 -6.43 36.64 1.07
N VAL A 55 -6.75 36.86 2.34
CA VAL A 55 -5.96 37.68 3.27
C VAL A 55 -4.58 37.06 3.55
N LEU A 56 -4.46 35.73 3.39
CA LEU A 56 -3.20 35.02 3.64
C LEU A 56 -2.28 35.11 2.41
N PRO A 57 -0.97 35.38 2.60
CA PRO A 57 0.02 35.23 1.55
C PRO A 57 0.01 33.82 0.93
N LEU A 58 0.41 33.75 -0.34
CA LEU A 58 0.39 32.50 -1.10
C LEU A 58 1.22 31.40 -0.42
N GLU A 59 2.35 31.76 0.17
CA GLU A 59 3.26 30.85 0.86
C GLU A 59 2.59 30.22 2.08
N LEU A 60 1.81 31.01 2.84
CA LEU A 60 1.04 30.50 3.98
C LEU A 60 -0.09 29.59 3.52
N LEU A 61 -0.79 29.96 2.44
CA LEU A 61 -1.81 29.10 1.84
C LEU A 61 -1.22 27.78 1.39
N GLN A 62 -0.08 27.80 0.69
CA GLN A 62 0.59 26.59 0.21
C GLN A 62 1.03 25.69 1.37
N GLY A 63 1.65 26.26 2.42
CA GLY A 63 2.07 25.51 3.60
C GLY A 63 0.90 24.90 4.38
N LEU A 64 -0.21 25.62 4.54
CA LEU A 64 -1.41 25.09 5.21
C LEU A 64 -2.09 24.01 4.37
N LEU A 65 -2.24 24.24 3.07
CA LEU A 65 -2.93 23.31 2.17
C LEU A 65 -2.11 22.03 1.91
N SER A 66 -0.77 22.07 1.98
CA SER A 66 0.05 20.85 1.83
C SER A 66 -0.16 19.87 2.99
N GLN A 67 -0.48 20.38 4.19
CA GLN A 67 -0.75 19.58 5.38
C GLN A 67 -2.16 18.97 5.41
N LEU A 68 -3.08 19.47 4.56
CA LEU A 68 -4.42 18.90 4.48
C LEU A 68 -4.40 17.49 3.93
N ASN A 69 -5.32 16.67 4.44
CA ASN A 69 -5.59 15.36 3.86
C ASN A 69 -6.08 15.51 2.41
N LEU A 70 -5.75 14.54 1.56
CA LEU A 70 -6.03 14.59 0.13
C LEU A 70 -7.53 14.61 -0.18
N TYR A 71 -8.37 14.08 0.69
CA TYR A 71 -9.82 14.22 0.56
C TYR A 71 -10.26 15.69 0.68
N THR A 72 -9.86 16.37 1.75
CA THR A 72 -10.15 17.80 1.98
C THR A 72 -9.49 18.68 0.93
N LEU A 73 -8.22 18.42 0.57
CA LEU A 73 -7.50 19.21 -0.43
C LEU A 73 -8.16 19.14 -1.81
N THR A 74 -8.59 17.94 -2.23
CA THR A 74 -9.30 17.78 -3.52
C THR A 74 -10.71 18.34 -3.48
N GLY A 75 -11.37 18.36 -2.31
CA GLY A 75 -12.60 19.10 -2.07
C GLY A 75 -12.40 20.61 -2.22
N PHE A 76 -11.38 21.16 -1.55
CA PHE A 76 -11.03 22.59 -1.64
C PHE A 76 -10.72 23.01 -3.08
N ARG A 77 -9.96 22.19 -3.83
CA ARG A 77 -9.68 22.40 -5.26
C ARG A 77 -10.95 22.56 -6.12
N ARG A 78 -12.11 22.07 -5.67
CA ARG A 78 -13.39 22.16 -6.42
C ARG A 78 -14.23 23.39 -6.07
N VAL A 79 -13.82 24.21 -5.11
CA VAL A 79 -14.60 25.36 -4.62
C VAL A 79 -14.76 26.42 -5.70
N ASN A 80 -13.65 26.92 -6.26
CA ASN A 80 -13.64 27.89 -7.34
C ASN A 80 -12.33 27.82 -8.15
N ARG A 81 -12.17 28.65 -9.19
CA ARG A 81 -10.96 28.65 -10.02
C ARG A 81 -9.71 29.09 -9.28
N ARG A 82 -9.83 30.06 -8.37
CA ARG A 82 -8.70 30.50 -7.53
C ARG A 82 -8.18 29.37 -6.65
N ALA A 83 -9.06 28.55 -6.08
CA ALA A 83 -8.69 27.37 -5.32
C ALA A 83 -7.96 26.32 -6.19
N ILE A 84 -8.37 26.15 -7.45
CA ILE A 84 -7.62 25.31 -8.41
C ILE A 84 -6.19 25.81 -8.58
N GLU A 85 -6.03 27.11 -8.85
CA GLU A 85 -4.71 27.73 -9.05
C GLU A 85 -3.83 27.59 -7.82
N VAL A 86 -4.36 27.91 -6.63
CA VAL A 86 -3.59 27.82 -5.39
C VAL A 86 -3.17 26.38 -5.12
N VAL A 87 -4.07 25.40 -5.23
CA VAL A 87 -3.72 23.99 -5.02
C VAL A 87 -2.69 23.49 -6.02
N GLU A 88 -2.81 23.87 -7.29
CA GLU A 88 -1.86 23.45 -8.32
C GLU A 88 -0.51 24.19 -8.24
N SER A 89 -0.46 25.33 -7.55
CA SER A 89 0.78 26.05 -7.26
C SER A 89 1.59 25.41 -6.13
N ILE A 90 0.99 24.54 -5.29
CA ILE A 90 1.68 23.85 -4.20
C ILE A 90 2.79 22.95 -4.79
N PRO A 91 4.08 23.16 -4.47
CA PRO A 91 5.18 22.38 -5.02
C PRO A 91 5.04 20.87 -4.79
N GLN A 92 4.64 20.47 -3.59
CA GLN A 92 4.41 19.08 -3.19
C GLN A 92 3.29 18.45 -4.03
N TYR A 93 2.16 19.14 -4.19
CA TYR A 93 1.03 18.66 -4.99
C TYR A 93 1.42 18.52 -6.47
N LYS A 94 2.16 19.51 -7.00
CA LYS A 94 2.70 19.46 -8.35
C LYS A 94 3.61 18.25 -8.55
N ALA A 95 4.58 18.03 -7.66
CA ALA A 95 5.48 16.87 -7.72
C ALA A 95 4.70 15.54 -7.68
N VAL A 96 3.72 15.40 -6.79
CA VAL A 96 2.90 14.19 -6.68
C VAL A 96 2.05 13.96 -7.92
N THR A 97 1.41 15.00 -8.46
CA THR A 97 0.57 14.90 -9.67
C THR A 97 1.38 14.63 -10.93
N THR A 98 2.61 15.15 -11.02
CA THR A 98 3.53 14.92 -12.13
C THR A 98 4.14 13.52 -12.10
N HIS A 99 4.68 13.10 -10.95
CA HIS A 99 5.53 11.90 -10.87
C HIS A 99 4.81 10.66 -10.32
N ALA A 100 3.75 10.84 -9.53
CA ALA A 100 3.06 9.77 -8.83
C ALA A 100 1.53 9.81 -9.02
N ARG A 101 1.09 10.16 -10.23
CA ARG A 101 -0.33 10.34 -10.57
C ARG A 101 -1.20 9.14 -10.20
N ASN A 102 -0.73 7.92 -10.45
CA ASN A 102 -1.48 6.70 -10.11
C ASN A 102 -1.64 6.51 -8.60
N ALA A 103 -0.66 6.92 -7.79
CA ALA A 103 -0.79 6.89 -6.34
C ALA A 103 -1.90 7.83 -5.86
N LEU A 104 -1.93 9.08 -6.33
CA LEU A 104 -3.01 10.02 -6.01
C LEU A 104 -4.38 9.48 -6.46
N ARG A 105 -4.46 8.94 -7.67
CA ARG A 105 -5.70 8.34 -8.20
C ARG A 105 -6.13 7.12 -7.39
N GLY A 106 -5.20 6.27 -7.00
CA GLY A 106 -5.43 5.11 -6.13
C GLY A 106 -5.98 5.56 -4.79
N ILE A 107 -5.30 6.48 -4.12
CA ILE A 107 -5.70 7.03 -2.81
C ILE A 107 -7.16 7.49 -2.82
N LEU A 108 -7.55 8.24 -3.85
CA LEU A 108 -8.92 8.74 -4.00
C LEU A 108 -9.91 7.64 -4.40
N SER A 109 -9.52 6.70 -5.27
CA SER A 109 -10.41 5.65 -5.79
C SER A 109 -10.79 4.61 -4.74
N ILE A 110 -9.89 4.36 -3.77
CA ILE A 110 -10.13 3.46 -2.65
C ILE A 110 -10.50 4.17 -1.34
N GLU A 111 -10.82 5.47 -1.40
CA GLU A 111 -11.35 6.27 -0.30
C GLU A 111 -10.39 6.42 0.90
N THR A 112 -9.07 6.40 0.66
CA THR A 112 -8.03 6.54 1.71
C THR A 112 -7.54 7.97 1.90
N GLY A 113 -7.96 8.91 1.04
CA GLY A 113 -7.50 10.30 1.05
C GLY A 113 -7.77 11.08 2.34
N GLN A 114 -8.69 10.63 3.19
CA GLN A 114 -8.93 11.24 4.51
C GLN A 114 -7.79 10.99 5.52
N TRP A 115 -6.99 9.94 5.31
CA TRP A 115 -5.93 9.52 6.23
C TRP A 115 -4.53 10.01 5.82
N ILE A 116 -4.41 10.63 4.65
CA ILE A 116 -3.11 10.90 4.01
C ILE A 116 -3.06 12.36 3.57
N SER A 117 -2.06 13.11 4.03
CA SER A 117 -1.80 14.48 3.59
C SER A 117 -1.01 14.53 2.29
N CYS A 118 -1.07 15.68 1.61
CA CYS A 118 -0.25 15.92 0.43
C CYS A 118 1.26 15.87 0.77
N GLU A 119 1.62 16.47 1.91
CA GLU A 119 2.99 16.45 2.43
C GLU A 119 3.49 15.02 2.64
N THR A 120 2.70 14.15 3.29
CA THR A 120 3.11 12.77 3.52
C THR A 120 3.39 12.02 2.22
N VAL A 121 2.56 12.17 1.18
CA VAL A 121 2.85 11.52 -0.12
C VAL A 121 4.14 12.06 -0.75
N TYR A 122 4.38 13.37 -0.65
CA TYR A 122 5.58 13.99 -1.18
C TYR A 122 6.85 13.53 -0.43
N GLU A 123 6.81 13.45 0.90
CA GLU A 123 7.90 12.89 1.71
C GLU A 123 8.25 11.46 1.27
N LYS A 124 7.24 10.61 1.08
CA LYS A 124 7.47 9.24 0.58
C LYS A 124 7.97 9.20 -0.86
N LEU A 125 7.56 10.16 -1.69
CA LEU A 125 8.06 10.29 -3.06
C LEU A 125 9.56 10.63 -3.04
N CYS A 126 10.01 11.42 -2.08
CA CYS A 126 11.41 11.79 -1.91
C CYS A 126 12.27 10.79 -1.13
N THR A 127 11.67 9.74 -0.58
CA THR A 127 12.37 8.66 0.13
C THR A 127 12.53 7.47 -0.79
N ALA A 128 13.72 6.86 -0.87
CA ALA A 128 13.96 5.70 -1.73
C ALA A 128 13.58 4.37 -1.06
N GLU A 129 13.80 4.31 0.25
CA GLU A 129 13.90 3.07 1.03
C GLU A 129 12.54 2.53 1.46
N CYS A 130 12.48 1.21 1.62
CA CYS A 130 11.37 0.51 2.22
C CYS A 130 11.40 0.69 3.74
N GLU A 131 10.30 1.18 4.30
CA GLU A 131 10.17 1.47 5.74
C GLU A 131 10.28 0.25 6.65
N GLN A 132 10.21 -0.97 6.11
CA GLN A 132 10.35 -2.19 6.89
C GLN A 132 11.75 -2.79 6.83
N CYS A 133 12.49 -2.64 5.72
CA CYS A 133 13.74 -3.40 5.52
C CYS A 133 14.91 -2.61 4.91
N GLY A 134 14.74 -1.34 4.55
CA GLY A 134 15.79 -0.52 3.95
C GLY A 134 16.05 -0.76 2.46
N ASP A 135 15.66 -1.91 1.89
CA ASP A 135 15.74 -2.14 0.43
C ASP A 135 14.96 -1.07 -0.36
N PHE A 136 15.23 -0.90 -1.65
CA PHE A 136 14.47 0.04 -2.48
C PHE A 136 12.96 -0.24 -2.45
N GLY A 137 12.20 0.74 -1.98
CA GLY A 137 10.75 0.65 -1.81
C GLY A 137 9.99 1.03 -3.07
N GLY A 138 10.03 0.21 -4.12
CA GLY A 138 9.40 0.53 -5.42
C GLY A 138 7.86 0.58 -5.44
N TYR A 139 7.20 0.51 -4.28
CA TYR A 139 5.76 0.51 -4.13
C TYR A 139 5.34 1.37 -2.94
N LEU A 140 4.09 1.84 -2.97
CA LEU A 140 3.47 2.55 -1.85
C LEU A 140 2.25 1.75 -1.37
N TYR A 141 2.23 1.45 -0.08
CA TYR A 141 1.07 0.93 0.63
C TYR A 141 0.18 2.11 1.02
N ILE A 142 -0.84 2.38 0.19
CA ILE A 142 -1.64 3.60 0.28
C ILE A 142 -2.71 3.58 1.38
N LEU A 143 -2.80 2.51 2.19
CA LEU A 143 -3.69 2.50 3.34
C LEU A 143 -3.15 3.36 4.49
N THR A 144 -1.83 3.38 4.66
CA THR A 144 -1.11 4.16 5.69
C THR A 144 0.05 4.97 5.12
N CYS A 145 0.07 5.15 3.80
CA CYS A 145 1.11 5.88 3.05
C CYS A 145 2.55 5.41 3.39
N LYS A 146 2.79 4.10 3.36
CA LYS A 146 4.11 3.54 3.67
C LYS A 146 4.85 3.07 2.43
N ARG A 147 6.11 3.49 2.27
CA ARG A 147 6.95 3.04 1.17
C ARG A 147 7.45 1.62 1.44
N VAL A 148 7.23 0.70 0.50
CA VAL A 148 7.46 -0.74 0.68
C VAL A 148 8.08 -1.40 -0.54
N CYS A 149 8.96 -2.37 -0.33
CA CYS A 149 9.43 -3.24 -1.41
C CYS A 149 8.45 -4.42 -1.63
N PHE A 150 8.59 -5.11 -2.76
CA PHE A 150 7.71 -6.22 -3.14
C PHE A 150 7.59 -7.29 -2.04
N LEU A 151 8.75 -7.78 -1.60
CA LEU A 151 8.89 -8.83 -0.60
C LEU A 151 8.17 -8.47 0.71
N CYS A 152 8.37 -7.24 1.20
CA CYS A 152 7.75 -6.80 2.44
C CYS A 152 6.23 -6.80 2.35
N PHE A 153 5.63 -6.19 1.30
CA PHE A 153 4.17 -6.14 1.23
C PHE A 153 3.55 -7.52 0.93
N SER A 154 4.25 -8.40 0.21
CA SER A 154 3.74 -9.72 -0.13
C SER A 154 3.84 -10.75 1.01
N GLU A 155 4.76 -10.56 1.96
CA GLU A 155 5.03 -11.53 3.03
C GLU A 155 4.59 -11.04 4.42
N SER A 156 4.82 -9.77 4.74
CA SER A 156 4.57 -9.23 6.08
C SER A 156 3.08 -9.13 6.39
N LYS A 157 2.65 -9.64 7.55
CA LYS A 157 1.25 -9.53 8.00
C LYS A 157 0.81 -8.08 8.24
N ARG A 158 1.75 -7.13 8.36
CA ARG A 158 1.49 -5.70 8.51
C ARG A 158 0.83 -5.07 7.28
N TYR A 159 1.17 -5.58 6.10
CA TYR A 159 0.66 -5.07 4.81
C TYR A 159 -0.40 -5.99 4.20
N LEU A 160 -1.07 -6.79 5.03
CA LEU A 160 -2.26 -7.55 4.65
C LEU A 160 -3.49 -6.84 5.22
N PRO A 161 -4.19 -5.98 4.44
CA PRO A 161 -5.45 -5.40 4.89
C PRO A 161 -6.43 -6.48 5.36
N LEU A 162 -7.21 -6.19 6.40
CA LEU A 162 -8.13 -7.15 6.98
C LEU A 162 -9.58 -6.73 6.75
N ARG A 163 -10.47 -7.71 6.56
CA ARG A 163 -11.91 -7.45 6.70
C ARG A 163 -12.19 -7.08 8.16
N ARG A 164 -13.17 -6.21 8.40
CA ARG A 164 -13.57 -5.81 9.76
C ARG A 164 -13.85 -7.01 10.68
N SER A 165 -14.58 -8.01 10.19
CA SER A 165 -14.87 -9.24 10.95
C SER A 165 -13.62 -10.06 11.29
N HIS A 166 -12.57 -9.95 10.46
CA HIS A 166 -11.29 -10.58 10.73
C HIS A 166 -10.52 -9.79 11.79
N ALA A 167 -10.44 -8.47 11.69
CA ALA A 167 -9.81 -7.63 12.70
C ALA A 167 -10.45 -7.80 14.09
N ILE A 168 -11.79 -7.80 14.19
CA ILE A 168 -12.53 -8.07 15.43
C ILE A 168 -12.13 -9.42 16.02
N ARG A 169 -12.13 -10.47 15.20
CA ARG A 169 -11.80 -11.83 15.67
C ARG A 169 -10.34 -11.93 16.11
N LYS A 170 -9.43 -11.29 15.38
CA LYS A 170 -7.98 -11.46 15.55
C LYS A 170 -7.39 -10.61 16.67
N PHE A 171 -7.93 -9.41 16.88
CA PHE A 171 -7.39 -8.44 17.83
C PHE A 171 -8.38 -8.06 18.93
N GLY A 172 -9.58 -8.67 18.95
CA GLY A 172 -10.58 -8.40 19.97
C GLY A 172 -11.06 -6.94 19.99
N VAL A 173 -10.94 -6.21 18.88
CA VAL A 173 -11.39 -4.82 18.74
C VAL A 173 -12.87 -4.77 18.40
N ASP A 174 -13.57 -3.72 18.83
CA ASP A 174 -14.98 -3.50 18.48
C ASP A 174 -15.16 -2.70 17.18
N ARG A 175 -16.42 -2.55 16.75
CA ARG A 175 -16.78 -1.82 15.52
C ARG A 175 -16.56 -0.31 15.63
N GLN A 176 -16.69 0.27 16.82
CA GLN A 176 -16.54 1.72 17.01
C GLN A 176 -15.08 2.10 16.84
N ILE A 177 -14.16 1.34 17.45
CA ILE A 177 -12.71 1.49 17.27
C ILE A 177 -12.35 1.31 15.79
N LEU A 178 -12.84 0.25 15.12
CA LEU A 178 -12.52 0.04 13.70
C LEU A 178 -12.96 1.18 12.77
N ASN A 179 -13.93 2.01 13.16
CA ASN A 179 -14.35 3.16 12.36
C ASN A 179 -13.40 4.36 12.48
N THR A 180 -12.53 4.39 13.50
CA THR A 180 -11.52 5.44 13.69
C THR A 180 -10.18 5.11 13.03
N LEU A 181 -10.01 3.90 12.51
CA LEU A 181 -8.75 3.43 11.95
C LEU A 181 -8.67 3.64 10.43
N PRO A 182 -7.44 3.75 9.88
CA PRO A 182 -7.21 3.74 8.44
C PRO A 182 -7.89 2.56 7.76
N CYS A 183 -8.74 2.89 6.80
CA CYS A 183 -9.55 1.93 6.06
C CYS A 183 -9.74 2.35 4.61
N MET A 184 -10.13 1.38 3.79
CA MET A 184 -10.40 1.58 2.37
C MET A 184 -11.65 0.85 1.92
N ARG A 185 -12.13 1.27 0.75
CA ARG A 185 -13.07 0.53 -0.07
C ARG A 185 -12.40 0.13 -1.37
N SER A 186 -12.09 -1.15 -1.55
CA SER A 186 -11.39 -1.62 -2.75
C SER A 186 -12.21 -1.36 -4.02
N ILE A 187 -11.53 -1.39 -5.17
CA ILE A 187 -12.17 -1.42 -6.49
C ILE A 187 -12.20 -2.86 -7.03
N PRO A 188 -13.23 -3.26 -7.78
CA PRO A 188 -13.25 -4.55 -8.46
C PRO A 188 -12.12 -4.63 -9.49
N GLY A 189 -11.60 -5.84 -9.71
CA GLY A 189 -10.46 -6.00 -10.60
C GLY A 189 -9.81 -7.37 -10.54
N THR A 190 -8.75 -7.54 -11.30
CA THR A 190 -7.84 -8.70 -11.23
C THR A 190 -6.67 -8.30 -10.34
N TYR A 191 -6.35 -9.12 -9.34
CA TYR A 191 -5.29 -8.83 -8.39
C TYR A 191 -4.33 -10.00 -8.21
N SER A 192 -3.11 -9.71 -7.77
CA SER A 192 -2.00 -10.65 -7.53
C SER A 192 -1.42 -11.29 -8.80
N PRO A 193 -0.18 -11.80 -8.76
CA PRO A 193 0.42 -12.60 -9.82
C PRO A 193 -0.40 -13.81 -10.27
N ASN A 194 -1.31 -14.29 -9.43
CA ASN A 194 -2.18 -15.44 -9.72
C ASN A 194 -3.48 -15.05 -10.44
N GLU A 195 -3.59 -13.81 -10.94
CA GLU A 195 -4.73 -13.31 -11.72
C GLU A 195 -6.09 -13.51 -11.03
N LYS A 196 -6.11 -13.32 -9.70
CA LYS A 196 -7.31 -13.52 -8.89
C LYS A 196 -8.32 -12.41 -9.14
N LYS A 197 -9.44 -12.76 -9.77
CA LYS A 197 -10.57 -11.85 -10.01
C LYS A 197 -11.32 -11.58 -8.71
N CYS A 198 -11.54 -10.30 -8.42
CA CYS A 198 -12.30 -9.80 -7.28
C CYS A 198 -13.41 -8.89 -7.81
N HIS A 199 -14.63 -9.40 -7.85
CA HIS A 199 -15.78 -8.68 -8.43
C HIS A 199 -16.45 -7.71 -7.45
N GLU A 200 -16.28 -7.94 -6.15
CA GLU A 200 -16.90 -7.14 -5.10
C GLU A 200 -15.97 -6.06 -4.57
N ARG A 201 -16.55 -4.93 -4.18
CA ARG A 201 -15.85 -3.93 -3.36
C ARG A 201 -15.76 -4.41 -1.92
N LEU A 202 -14.54 -4.47 -1.40
CA LEU A 202 -14.26 -4.91 -0.04
C LEU A 202 -13.97 -3.70 0.84
N THR A 203 -14.59 -3.65 2.02
CA THR A 203 -14.17 -2.73 3.07
C THR A 203 -13.10 -3.40 3.92
N LEU A 204 -11.91 -2.80 3.90
CA LEU A 204 -10.70 -3.36 4.51
C LEU A 204 -10.08 -2.31 5.43
N VAL A 205 -9.54 -2.77 6.56
CA VAL A 205 -8.87 -1.95 7.57
C VAL A 205 -7.39 -2.30 7.62
N ASP A 206 -6.57 -1.34 8.04
CA ASP A 206 -5.13 -1.56 8.22
C ASP A 206 -4.85 -2.55 9.35
N SER A 207 -3.99 -3.54 9.06
CA SER A 207 -3.68 -4.64 9.97
C SER A 207 -2.89 -4.15 11.19
N GLU A 208 -1.88 -3.32 10.96
CA GLU A 208 -1.02 -2.78 12.02
C GLU A 208 -1.82 -1.81 12.92
N SER A 209 -2.65 -0.95 12.35
CA SER A 209 -3.53 -0.05 13.11
C SER A 209 -4.54 -0.82 13.96
N ALA A 210 -5.16 -1.87 13.40
CA ALA A 210 -6.10 -2.71 14.15
C ALA A 210 -5.40 -3.51 15.26
N TYR A 211 -4.18 -4.01 15.02
CA TYR A 211 -3.36 -4.67 16.03
C TYR A 211 -3.03 -3.74 17.20
N ARG A 212 -2.55 -2.52 16.90
CA ARG A 212 -2.24 -1.50 17.93
C ARG A 212 -3.47 -1.07 18.72
N ALA A 213 -4.61 -0.92 18.04
CA ALA A 213 -5.87 -0.61 18.69
C ALA A 213 -6.32 -1.74 19.65
N GLY A 214 -6.10 -3.01 19.26
CA GLY A 214 -6.34 -4.16 20.14
C GLY A 214 -5.45 -4.14 21.38
N ILE A 215 -4.15 -3.90 21.22
CA ILE A 215 -3.22 -3.75 22.36
C ILE A 215 -3.68 -2.63 23.29
N THR A 216 -4.07 -1.48 22.72
CA THR A 216 -4.52 -0.32 23.51
C THR A 216 -5.80 -0.64 24.29
N LEU A 217 -6.76 -1.32 23.65
CA LEU A 217 -8.03 -1.69 24.28
C LEU A 217 -7.85 -2.68 25.43
N HIS A 218 -6.97 -3.66 25.27
CA HIS A 218 -6.74 -4.73 26.25
C HIS A 218 -5.56 -4.45 27.20
N GLY A 219 -4.88 -3.31 27.04
CA GLY A 219 -3.75 -2.85 27.84
C GLY A 219 -2.39 -3.49 27.51
N SER A 220 -2.36 -4.70 26.95
CA SER A 220 -1.12 -5.35 26.52
C SER A 220 -1.35 -6.40 25.42
N PHE A 221 -0.27 -6.82 24.76
CA PHE A 221 -0.31 -7.92 23.79
C PHE A 221 -0.84 -9.22 24.44
N SER A 222 -0.31 -9.59 25.60
CA SER A 222 -0.71 -10.83 26.29
C SER A 222 -2.18 -10.80 26.71
N ALA A 223 -2.66 -9.66 27.22
CA ALA A 223 -4.07 -9.52 27.60
C ALA A 223 -5.01 -9.60 26.37
N MET A 224 -4.62 -8.97 25.25
CA MET A 224 -5.35 -9.08 23.99
C MET A 224 -5.42 -10.53 23.49
N GLU A 225 -4.29 -11.25 23.51
CA GLU A 225 -4.23 -12.64 23.07
C GLU A 225 -5.08 -13.55 23.94
N GLN A 226 -5.00 -13.40 25.27
CA GLN A 226 -5.83 -14.15 26.22
C GLN A 226 -7.32 -13.88 26.02
N TYR A 227 -7.71 -12.61 25.83
CA TYR A 227 -9.09 -12.25 25.52
C TYR A 227 -9.59 -12.96 24.25
N VAL A 228 -8.82 -12.88 23.16
CA VAL A 228 -9.19 -13.51 21.88
C VAL A 228 -9.30 -15.03 22.02
N LEU A 229 -8.35 -15.67 22.70
CA LEU A 229 -8.38 -17.11 22.96
C LEU A 229 -9.62 -17.51 23.77
N ASN A 230 -9.92 -16.80 24.86
CA ASN A 230 -11.09 -17.07 25.69
C ASN A 230 -12.40 -16.95 24.91
N ILE A 231 -12.57 -15.87 24.12
CA ILE A 231 -13.74 -15.68 23.28
C ILE A 231 -13.85 -16.79 22.22
N SER A 232 -12.73 -17.22 21.64
CA SER A 232 -12.73 -18.31 20.65
C SER A 232 -13.13 -19.65 21.28
N ALA A 233 -12.63 -19.95 22.48
CA ALA A 233 -12.93 -21.16 23.24
C ALA A 233 -14.41 -21.19 23.65
N GLN A 234 -14.94 -20.09 24.18
CA GLN A 234 -16.35 -19.96 24.55
C GLN A 234 -17.27 -20.21 23.35
N LYS A 235 -16.97 -19.63 22.18
CA LYS A 235 -17.74 -19.85 20.95
C LYS A 235 -17.70 -21.31 20.50
N LEU A 236 -16.55 -21.96 20.62
CA LEU A 236 -16.39 -23.36 20.25
C LEU A 236 -17.15 -24.29 21.21
N GLN A 237 -17.09 -24.02 22.52
CA GLN A 237 -17.85 -24.74 23.54
C GLN A 237 -19.36 -24.63 23.30
N GLU A 238 -19.86 -23.42 23.04
CA GLU A 238 -21.28 -23.18 22.75
C GLU A 238 -21.72 -23.89 21.45
N PHE A 239 -20.88 -23.90 20.41
CA PHE A 239 -21.13 -24.65 19.18
C PHE A 239 -21.22 -26.16 19.44
N ASN A 240 -20.26 -26.72 20.19
CA ASN A 240 -20.26 -28.15 20.52
C ASN A 240 -21.51 -28.51 21.32
N ARG A 241 -21.89 -27.68 22.32
CA ARG A 241 -23.09 -27.87 23.13
C ARG A 241 -24.36 -27.94 22.26
N ARG A 242 -24.54 -26.99 21.34
CA ARG A 242 -25.68 -26.98 20.41
C ARG A 242 -25.69 -28.19 19.49
N THR A 243 -24.52 -28.59 19.01
CA THR A 243 -24.37 -29.74 18.11
C THR A 243 -24.75 -31.05 18.84
N SER A 244 -24.30 -31.24 20.07
CA SER A 244 -24.67 -32.40 20.90
C SER A 244 -26.17 -32.45 21.21
N GLN A 245 -26.82 -31.31 21.45
CA GLN A 245 -28.27 -31.23 21.68
C GLN A 245 -29.06 -31.67 20.44
N VAL A 246 -28.70 -31.15 19.27
CA VAL A 246 -29.36 -31.53 18.00
C VAL A 246 -29.19 -33.01 17.68
N ILE A 247 -28.02 -33.60 17.97
CA ILE A 247 -27.78 -35.04 17.79
C ILE A 247 -28.65 -35.87 18.75
N ALA A 248 -28.81 -35.43 20.00
CA ALA A 248 -29.61 -36.13 21.01
C ALA A 248 -31.13 -36.09 20.72
N GLU A 249 -31.63 -35.02 20.09
CA GLU A 249 -33.05 -34.80 19.80
C GLU A 249 -33.56 -35.53 18.52
N GLY A 250 -32.72 -36.34 17.85
CA GLY A 250 -33.15 -37.26 16.78
C GLY A 250 -33.74 -36.60 15.52
N SER A 251 -33.55 -35.29 15.33
CA SER A 251 -34.10 -34.56 14.18
C SER A 251 -33.29 -34.84 12.91
N GLY A 252 -33.95 -35.41 11.89
CA GLY A 252 -33.37 -35.75 10.58
C GLY A 252 -32.72 -34.57 9.80
N PRO A 253 -32.19 -34.83 8.58
CA PRO A 253 -31.18 -33.99 7.91
C PRO A 253 -31.64 -32.62 7.40
N THR A 254 -32.83 -32.15 7.78
CA THR A 254 -33.38 -30.82 7.45
C THR A 254 -32.99 -29.73 8.45
N THR A 255 -32.15 -30.03 9.44
CA THR A 255 -31.63 -29.05 10.39
C THR A 255 -30.75 -28.01 9.69
N ARG A 256 -31.02 -26.71 9.96
CA ARG A 256 -30.16 -25.59 9.54
C ARG A 256 -28.71 -25.94 9.86
N ARG A 257 -27.86 -26.13 8.85
CA ARG A 257 -26.45 -26.50 9.04
C ARG A 257 -25.81 -25.56 10.05
N LEU A 258 -25.55 -26.07 11.27
CA LEU A 258 -24.86 -25.31 12.30
C LEU A 258 -23.45 -25.01 11.77
N HIS A 259 -23.16 -23.72 11.58
CA HIS A 259 -21.86 -23.33 11.05
C HIS A 259 -20.86 -23.29 12.20
N ARG A 260 -19.81 -24.11 12.09
CA ARG A 260 -18.70 -24.09 13.06
C ARG A 260 -18.10 -22.67 13.11
N PRO A 261 -17.89 -22.09 14.30
CA PRO A 261 -17.27 -20.79 14.42
C PRO A 261 -15.86 -20.84 13.82
N ARG A 262 -15.49 -19.83 13.04
CA ARG A 262 -14.12 -19.68 12.56
C ARG A 262 -13.25 -19.27 13.74
N THR A 263 -12.39 -20.18 14.20
CA THR A 263 -11.43 -19.95 15.28
C THR A 263 -10.05 -19.59 14.74
N GLU A 264 -9.71 -20.06 13.55
CA GLU A 264 -8.39 -19.87 12.94
C GLU A 264 -8.39 -18.79 11.87
N ASP A 265 -7.19 -18.22 11.65
CA ASP A 265 -6.93 -17.33 10.53
C ASP A 265 -6.94 -18.11 9.22
N LEU A 266 -7.54 -17.52 8.18
CA LEU A 266 -7.47 -18.08 6.84
C LEU A 266 -6.01 -18.12 6.37
N PHE A 267 -5.66 -19.17 5.63
CA PHE A 267 -4.38 -19.25 4.96
C PHE A 267 -4.20 -18.04 4.04
N ASP A 268 -3.17 -17.24 4.32
CA ASP A 268 -2.89 -16.01 3.59
C ASP A 268 -2.52 -16.28 2.13
N GLY A 269 -1.65 -17.26 1.86
CA GLY A 269 -1.15 -17.51 0.50
C GLY A 269 -0.16 -16.45 -0.02
N ARG A 270 0.24 -15.48 0.82
CA ARG A 270 1.28 -14.47 0.56
C ARG A 270 1.07 -13.76 -0.78
N SER A 271 2.03 -13.83 -1.70
CA SER A 271 1.93 -13.26 -3.04
C SER A 271 0.72 -13.76 -3.84
N GLY A 272 0.08 -14.87 -3.46
CA GLY A 272 -1.18 -15.33 -4.07
C GLY A 272 -2.46 -14.71 -3.49
N ASN A 273 -2.35 -13.90 -2.43
CA ASN A 273 -3.49 -13.25 -1.80
C ASN A 273 -3.85 -11.94 -2.53
N PRO A 274 -5.02 -11.83 -3.19
CA PRO A 274 -5.39 -10.61 -3.89
C PRO A 274 -5.50 -9.39 -2.95
N ILE A 275 -5.88 -9.58 -1.68
CA ILE A 275 -6.10 -8.48 -0.74
C ILE A 275 -4.82 -7.67 -0.49
N ARG A 276 -3.65 -8.31 -0.56
CA ARG A 276 -2.35 -7.62 -0.41
C ARG A 276 -2.06 -6.63 -1.53
N PHE A 277 -2.63 -6.83 -2.71
CA PHE A 277 -2.35 -6.02 -3.91
C PHE A 277 -3.36 -4.89 -4.12
N MET A 278 -4.51 -4.91 -3.41
CA MET A 278 -5.59 -3.93 -3.53
C MET A 278 -5.25 -2.53 -3.03
N ALA A 279 -4.22 -2.40 -2.18
CA ALA A 279 -3.76 -1.14 -1.59
C ALA A 279 -2.31 -0.81 -1.99
N ILE A 280 -1.83 -1.39 -3.09
CA ILE A 280 -0.45 -1.24 -3.55
C ILE A 280 -0.45 -0.53 -4.90
N VAL A 281 0.38 0.50 -5.01
CA VAL A 281 0.64 1.24 -6.25
C VAL A 281 2.13 1.24 -6.54
N ARG A 282 2.54 1.25 -7.81
CA ARG A 282 3.96 1.47 -8.16
C ARG A 282 4.30 2.89 -7.77
N PHE A 283 5.48 3.07 -7.17
CA PHE A 283 5.84 4.37 -6.62
C PHE A 283 7.31 4.68 -6.87
N PRO A 284 7.63 5.72 -7.66
CA PRO A 284 9.01 6.08 -7.96
C PRO A 284 9.64 6.81 -6.77
N TRP A 285 10.95 6.98 -6.84
CA TRP A 285 11.71 7.86 -5.95
C TRP A 285 12.13 9.10 -6.73
N LEU A 286 11.78 10.28 -6.22
CA LEU A 286 12.24 11.56 -6.74
C LEU A 286 13.43 12.02 -5.90
N ASN A 287 14.63 12.01 -6.49
CA ASN A 287 15.81 12.50 -5.82
C ASN A 287 15.74 14.03 -5.71
N ARG A 288 15.79 14.56 -4.48
CA ARG A 288 15.66 16.01 -4.25
C ARG A 288 16.83 16.82 -4.81
N VAL A 289 18.02 16.23 -4.87
CA VAL A 289 19.24 16.90 -5.31
C VAL A 289 19.31 16.91 -6.83
N SER A 290 19.20 15.74 -7.47
CA SER A 290 19.30 15.64 -8.92
C SER A 290 18.01 15.99 -9.66
N GLN A 291 16.86 16.02 -8.96
CA GLN A 291 15.52 16.12 -9.54
C GLN A 291 15.20 14.96 -10.51
N GLU A 292 15.95 13.87 -10.43
CA GLU A 292 15.73 12.69 -11.25
C GLU A 292 14.73 11.72 -10.62
N LEU A 293 14.00 11.02 -11.50
CA LEU A 293 12.98 10.05 -11.13
C LEU A 293 13.51 8.63 -11.31
N GLU A 294 13.61 7.89 -10.21
CA GLU A 294 14.12 6.52 -10.19
C GLU A 294 13.03 5.49 -9.86
N TRP A 295 12.99 4.40 -10.61
CA TRP A 295 12.05 3.29 -10.40
C TRP A 295 12.68 2.05 -9.77
N GLY A 296 14.00 2.09 -9.55
CA GLY A 296 14.84 0.94 -9.21
C GLY A 296 14.86 -0.12 -10.31
N PHE A 297 15.84 -1.01 -10.23
CA PHE A 297 16.04 -2.08 -11.20
C PHE A 297 16.35 -3.41 -10.50
N HIS A 298 16.38 -4.49 -11.26
CA HIS A 298 16.61 -5.85 -10.79
C HIS A 298 17.96 -6.39 -11.27
N CYS A 299 18.53 -7.31 -10.52
CA CYS A 299 19.78 -7.98 -10.84
C CYS A 299 19.55 -9.17 -11.79
N ILE A 300 20.26 -9.25 -12.92
CA ILE A 300 20.21 -10.42 -13.83
C ILE A 300 20.70 -11.69 -13.12
N GLY A 301 21.76 -11.60 -12.31
CA GLY A 301 22.29 -12.72 -11.53
C GLY A 301 21.27 -13.31 -10.53
N CYS A 302 20.30 -12.52 -10.09
CA CYS A 302 19.24 -12.95 -9.18
C CYS A 302 17.98 -13.45 -9.89
N GLN A 303 17.90 -13.35 -11.22
CA GLN A 303 16.65 -13.55 -11.97
C GLN A 303 16.01 -14.94 -11.76
N LYS A 304 16.84 -15.98 -11.60
CA LYS A 304 16.40 -17.38 -11.39
C LYS A 304 16.30 -17.76 -9.90
N SER A 305 16.59 -16.84 -9.00
CA SER A 305 16.66 -17.09 -7.57
C SER A 305 15.32 -16.80 -6.91
N HIS A 306 14.62 -17.87 -6.55
CA HIS A 306 13.34 -17.84 -5.83
C HIS A 306 13.51 -18.00 -4.31
N CYS A 307 14.76 -18.10 -3.82
CA CYS A 307 15.03 -18.17 -2.39
C CYS A 307 14.80 -16.81 -1.71
N SER A 308 14.80 -16.79 -0.38
CA SER A 308 14.66 -15.56 0.38
C SER A 308 15.75 -14.53 0.05
N ARG A 309 15.62 -13.32 0.59
CA ARG A 309 16.71 -12.35 0.61
C ARG A 309 18.03 -13.02 0.99
N PRO A 310 19.16 -12.61 0.41
CA PRO A 310 19.39 -11.35 -0.31
C PRO A 310 19.27 -11.43 -1.85
N LEU A 311 19.17 -12.65 -2.40
CA LEU A 311 19.23 -12.91 -3.86
C LEU A 311 17.85 -13.05 -4.52
N HIS A 312 16.76 -12.71 -3.83
CA HIS A 312 15.41 -12.93 -4.37
C HIS A 312 15.17 -12.07 -5.63
N TYR A 313 14.70 -12.69 -6.72
CA TYR A 313 14.52 -12.06 -8.05
C TYR A 313 13.62 -10.81 -8.07
N ARG A 314 12.74 -10.65 -7.07
CA ARG A 314 11.86 -9.47 -6.90
C ARG A 314 12.49 -8.30 -6.14
N ARG A 315 13.69 -8.47 -5.59
CA ARG A 315 14.41 -7.37 -4.92
C ARG A 315 14.76 -6.31 -5.97
N LYS A 316 14.54 -5.05 -5.62
CA LYS A 316 14.93 -3.89 -6.42
C LYS A 316 16.11 -3.19 -5.77
N PHE A 317 16.92 -2.58 -6.61
CA PHE A 317 18.12 -1.87 -6.21
C PHE A 317 18.14 -0.46 -6.78
N THR A 318 18.85 0.40 -6.06
CA THR A 318 19.44 1.66 -6.56
C THR A 318 20.86 1.37 -7.05
N VAL A 319 21.51 2.32 -7.73
CA VAL A 319 22.91 2.18 -8.15
C VAL A 319 23.82 1.86 -6.96
N VAL A 320 23.63 2.56 -5.85
CA VAL A 320 24.40 2.38 -4.61
C VAL A 320 24.19 0.98 -4.03
N SER A 321 22.93 0.60 -3.77
CA SER A 321 22.64 -0.72 -3.16
C SER A 321 22.93 -1.90 -4.09
N PHE A 322 22.98 -1.69 -5.41
CA PHE A 322 23.42 -2.71 -6.36
C PHE A 322 24.94 -2.89 -6.34
N SER A 323 25.71 -1.82 -6.20
CA SER A 323 27.17 -1.89 -6.09
C SER A 323 27.57 -2.66 -4.82
N GLU A 324 26.89 -2.39 -3.70
CA GLU A 324 27.05 -3.17 -2.47
C GLU A 324 26.67 -4.64 -2.66
N HIS A 325 25.61 -4.91 -3.41
CA HIS A 325 25.16 -6.27 -3.74
C HIS A 325 26.22 -7.04 -4.53
N LEU A 326 26.83 -6.43 -5.55
CA LEU A 326 27.93 -7.05 -6.30
C LEU A 326 29.16 -7.31 -5.41
N ARG A 327 29.50 -6.37 -4.52
CA ARG A 327 30.61 -6.56 -3.57
C ARG A 327 30.39 -7.73 -2.62
N GLN A 328 29.15 -7.97 -2.19
CA GLN A 328 28.83 -9.04 -1.23
C GLN A 328 28.69 -10.42 -1.89
N TYR A 329 28.12 -10.50 -3.09
CA TYR A 329 27.76 -11.78 -3.73
C TYR A 329 28.59 -12.10 -4.98
N GLY A 330 29.53 -11.23 -5.33
CA GLY A 330 30.41 -11.37 -6.48
C GLY A 330 29.78 -10.89 -7.79
N ASN A 331 30.65 -10.72 -8.78
CA ASN A 331 30.29 -10.22 -10.11
C ASN A 331 29.40 -11.21 -10.86
N ILE A 332 28.63 -10.69 -11.82
CA ILE A 332 27.73 -11.51 -12.63
C ILE A 332 28.46 -11.94 -13.91
N ARG A 333 28.58 -13.25 -14.14
CA ARG A 333 29.06 -13.83 -15.40
C ARG A 333 28.04 -14.85 -15.90
N ASN A 334 27.75 -14.83 -17.20
CA ASN A 334 26.75 -15.72 -17.81
C ASN A 334 25.38 -15.72 -17.09
N GLY A 335 24.96 -14.56 -16.58
CA GLY A 335 23.70 -14.37 -15.87
C GLY A 335 23.62 -15.02 -14.48
N LYS A 336 24.76 -15.32 -13.84
CA LYS A 336 24.84 -15.83 -12.46
C LYS A 336 25.89 -15.07 -11.65
N HIS A 337 25.69 -14.99 -10.34
CA HIS A 337 26.73 -14.50 -9.43
C HIS A 337 27.88 -15.51 -9.34
N HIS A 338 29.11 -15.00 -9.41
CA HIS A 338 30.35 -15.74 -9.19
C HIS A 338 31.09 -15.07 -8.03
N GLN A 339 31.18 -15.77 -6.90
CA GLN A 339 32.09 -15.38 -5.82
C GLN A 339 33.51 -15.68 -6.29
N GLU A 340 34.39 -14.69 -6.20
CA GLU A 340 35.82 -14.84 -6.49
C GLU A 340 36.53 -15.68 -5.42
#